data_AF-A0A7R9PYM6-F1
#
_entry.id   AF-A0A7R9PYM6-F1
#
_cell.length_a   1.000
_cell.length_b   1.000
_cell.length_c   1.000
_cell.angle_alpha   90.00
_cell.angle_beta   90.00
_cell.angle_gamma   90.00
#
_symmetry.space_group_name_H-M   'P 1'
#
loop_
_entity.id
_entity.type
_entity.pdbx_description
1 polymer ?
#
loop_
_entity_poly.entity_id
_entity_poly.type
_entity_poly.pdbx_seq_one_letter_code
_entity_poly.pdbx_strand_id
1 'polypeptide(L)'
;MFALKCIWDVRETKYMRKLTNRRVANINVAADEPNLDDDPELAQYVRSIPNALRLDHILLQGYLIFPQFLNKINKFEVRRDDIWLATYPKSGTTWTEEILSLIHNGGDIDKVKDKLLPKRVKHLEVGLPVGHNRWLKAKKGRRLIATHLPATHIPNQLKQLKAKVIYVVRNPKDTAVSFYHHHRMSSFLGNYSGSWDTFSKLFVGGHLVYGDWLQHVEGFWRLHQQNPLQVLFISYEELNTDLPKMIALMANFMGRRLTDETIDRIANHCSFESMKDNKMVNRENFTLRGLFDMKESRFMRKGQIGTWRDTFTAAQSQMFDAKYEERLHSMGLSIAYDSESAATLMESTGRIVSTNVVQQIHTII
;
A
#
# COMPACT_ATOMS: atom_id res chain seq x y z
N MET A 1 -16.65 -20.72 -22.49
CA MET A 1 -16.64 -19.53 -21.62
C MET A 1 -17.43 -19.69 -20.31
N PHE A 2 -18.39 -20.62 -20.20
CA PHE A 2 -19.16 -20.85 -18.95
C PHE A 2 -18.58 -21.95 -18.02
N ALA A 3 -17.82 -22.92 -18.55
CA ALA A 3 -17.39 -24.09 -17.76
C ALA A 3 -16.29 -23.81 -16.72
N LEU A 4 -15.42 -22.81 -16.93
CA LEU A 4 -14.35 -22.45 -15.96
C LEU A 4 -14.85 -21.60 -14.78
N LYS A 5 -15.96 -20.87 -14.95
CA LYS A 5 -16.59 -20.06 -13.90
C LYS A 5 -17.29 -20.97 -12.87
N CYS A 6 -18.01 -22.00 -13.32
CA CYS A 6 -18.71 -22.94 -12.45
C CYS A 6 -17.79 -23.92 -11.70
N ILE A 7 -16.62 -24.25 -12.25
CA ILE A 7 -15.65 -25.16 -11.59
C ILE A 7 -14.94 -24.44 -10.43
N TRP A 8 -14.73 -23.12 -10.51
CA TRP A 8 -14.28 -22.30 -9.39
C TRP A 8 -15.39 -22.16 -8.33
N ASP A 9 -16.59 -21.72 -8.70
CA ASP A 9 -17.67 -21.36 -7.76
C ASP A 9 -18.13 -22.52 -6.84
N VAL A 10 -18.31 -23.72 -7.41
CA VAL A 10 -18.95 -24.85 -6.69
C VAL A 10 -17.94 -25.69 -5.89
N ARG A 11 -16.68 -25.78 -6.32
CA ARG A 11 -15.63 -26.47 -5.56
C ARG A 11 -15.02 -25.56 -4.49
N GLU A 12 -14.96 -24.26 -4.72
CA GLU A 12 -14.40 -23.28 -3.79
C GLU A 12 -15.33 -23.04 -2.60
N THR A 13 -16.66 -22.98 -2.77
CA THR A 13 -17.60 -22.87 -1.63
C THR A 13 -17.54 -24.06 -0.67
N LYS A 14 -17.46 -25.30 -1.18
CA LYS A 14 -17.31 -26.51 -0.34
C LYS A 14 -15.90 -26.63 0.27
N TYR A 15 -14.86 -26.24 -0.44
CA TYR A 15 -13.47 -26.31 0.02
C TYR A 15 -13.14 -25.20 1.03
N MET A 16 -13.60 -23.96 0.78
CA MET A 16 -13.52 -22.84 1.72
C MET A 16 -14.34 -23.12 2.99
N ARG A 17 -15.56 -23.69 2.89
CA ARG A 17 -16.32 -24.15 4.07
C ARG A 17 -15.62 -25.26 4.87
N LYS A 18 -14.89 -26.17 4.21
CA LYS A 18 -14.07 -27.19 4.92
C LYS A 18 -12.82 -26.60 5.56
N LEU A 19 -12.28 -25.51 5.02
CA LEU A 19 -11.07 -24.84 5.51
C LEU A 19 -11.33 -23.83 6.64
N THR A 20 -12.54 -23.26 6.71
CA THR A 20 -13.00 -22.41 7.82
C THR A 20 -13.34 -23.21 9.09
N ASN A 21 -13.49 -24.53 9.00
CA ASN A 21 -13.77 -25.41 10.16
C ASN A 21 -12.61 -25.58 11.15
N ARG A 22 -11.44 -25.00 10.90
CA ARG A 22 -10.47 -24.72 11.96
C ARG A 22 -10.67 -23.26 12.37
N ARG A 23 -11.57 -23.04 13.35
CA ARG A 23 -11.72 -21.73 14.01
C ARG A 23 -10.34 -21.23 14.40
N VAL A 24 -9.88 -20.16 13.77
CA VAL A 24 -8.73 -19.41 14.22
C VAL A 24 -9.29 -18.17 14.88
N ALA A 25 -8.91 -17.95 16.14
CA ALA A 25 -9.62 -17.09 17.09
C ALA A 25 -9.83 -15.63 16.62
N ASN A 26 -9.16 -15.20 15.55
CA ASN A 26 -9.02 -13.82 15.13
C ASN A 26 -9.37 -13.59 13.65
N ILE A 27 -9.94 -14.57 12.93
CA ILE A 27 -10.36 -14.39 11.52
C ILE A 27 -11.81 -14.79 11.33
N ASN A 28 -12.63 -13.86 10.89
CA ASN A 28 -14.05 -14.06 10.59
C ASN A 28 -14.38 -13.68 9.14
N VAL A 29 -15.46 -14.24 8.60
CA VAL A 29 -16.04 -13.74 7.35
C VAL A 29 -16.75 -12.43 7.68
N ALA A 30 -16.33 -11.34 7.04
CA ALA A 30 -16.80 -10.01 7.41
C ALA A 30 -18.29 -9.79 7.15
N ALA A 31 -18.87 -10.50 6.17
CA ALA A 31 -20.30 -10.41 5.87
C ALA A 31 -21.23 -10.95 6.98
N ASP A 32 -20.68 -11.75 7.89
CA ASP A 32 -21.42 -12.40 8.99
C ASP A 32 -21.36 -11.58 10.29
N GLU A 33 -20.81 -10.36 10.26
CA GLU A 33 -20.66 -9.53 11.45
C GLU A 33 -21.99 -8.95 11.94
N PRO A 34 -22.36 -9.12 13.23
CA PRO A 34 -23.68 -8.77 13.74
C PRO A 34 -23.95 -7.27 13.77
N ASN A 35 -22.91 -6.43 13.85
CA ASN A 35 -23.03 -4.98 13.86
C ASN A 35 -23.21 -4.35 12.47
N LEU A 36 -23.17 -5.14 11.38
CA LEU A 36 -23.47 -4.60 10.05
C LEU A 36 -24.93 -4.22 9.91
N ASP A 37 -25.84 -4.85 10.66
CA ASP A 37 -27.27 -4.55 10.53
C ASP A 37 -27.63 -3.17 11.11
N ASP A 38 -26.75 -2.56 11.90
CA ASP A 38 -26.91 -1.20 12.45
C ASP A 38 -26.48 -0.08 11.47
N ASP A 39 -25.71 -0.42 10.42
CA ASP A 39 -25.20 0.54 9.43
C ASP A 39 -25.37 -0.03 7.99
N PRO A 40 -26.48 0.31 7.31
CA PRO A 40 -26.77 -0.18 5.97
C PRO A 40 -25.73 0.19 4.91
N GLU A 41 -25.09 1.37 5.02
CA GLU A 41 -24.07 1.81 4.06
C GLU A 41 -22.79 0.99 4.23
N LEU A 42 -22.37 0.75 5.49
CA LEU A 42 -21.27 -0.13 5.81
C LEU A 42 -21.55 -1.57 5.39
N ALA A 43 -22.75 -2.09 5.69
CA ALA A 43 -23.16 -3.43 5.29
C ALA A 43 -23.11 -3.61 3.78
N GLN A 44 -23.61 -2.64 3.01
CA GLN A 44 -23.55 -2.66 1.56
C GLN A 44 -22.10 -2.72 1.06
N TYR A 45 -21.22 -1.89 1.61
CA TYR A 45 -19.80 -1.88 1.25
C TYR A 45 -19.13 -3.22 1.57
N VAL A 46 -19.24 -3.72 2.81
CA VAL A 46 -18.59 -4.96 3.26
C VAL A 46 -19.09 -6.16 2.47
N ARG A 47 -20.42 -6.27 2.28
CA ARG A 47 -21.04 -7.37 1.53
C ARG A 47 -20.72 -7.32 0.03
N SER A 48 -20.34 -6.15 -0.51
CA SER A 48 -19.90 -6.04 -1.92
C SER A 48 -18.55 -6.70 -2.18
N ILE A 49 -17.67 -6.79 -1.17
CA ILE A 49 -16.30 -7.30 -1.33
C ILE A 49 -16.32 -8.84 -1.33
N PRO A 50 -15.88 -9.51 -2.42
CA PRO A 50 -15.91 -10.96 -2.48
C PRO A 50 -15.05 -11.60 -1.39
N ASN A 51 -15.69 -12.50 -0.62
CA ASN A 51 -15.08 -13.26 0.47
C ASN A 51 -14.44 -12.42 1.59
N ALA A 52 -14.85 -11.15 1.77
CA ALA A 52 -14.25 -10.22 2.72
C ALA A 52 -13.96 -10.88 4.09
N LEU A 53 -12.76 -10.63 4.61
CA LEU A 53 -12.29 -11.20 5.86
C LEU A 53 -12.11 -10.10 6.89
N ARG A 54 -12.42 -10.38 8.15
CA ARG A 54 -12.02 -9.57 9.29
C ARG A 54 -10.85 -10.25 9.98
N LEU A 55 -9.69 -9.59 10.05
CA LEU A 55 -8.55 -9.99 10.87
C LEU A 55 -8.50 -9.07 12.09
N ASP A 56 -8.83 -9.60 13.27
CA ASP A 56 -9.13 -8.81 14.47
C ASP A 56 -10.21 -7.75 14.17
N HIS A 57 -9.86 -6.48 14.01
CA HIS A 57 -10.77 -5.39 13.63
C HIS A 57 -10.54 -4.88 12.19
N ILE A 58 -9.51 -5.39 11.50
CA ILE A 58 -9.10 -4.93 10.17
C ILE A 58 -9.89 -5.67 9.09
N LEU A 59 -10.61 -4.92 8.25
CA LEU A 59 -11.26 -5.45 7.06
C LEU A 59 -10.21 -5.74 5.98
N LEU A 60 -10.27 -6.91 5.35
CA LEU A 60 -9.36 -7.34 4.30
C LEU A 60 -10.14 -7.81 3.08
N GLN A 61 -9.57 -7.60 1.89
CA GLN A 61 -10.10 -8.17 0.65
C GLN A 61 -10.01 -9.70 0.71
N GLY A 62 -11.09 -10.40 0.38
CA GLY A 62 -11.15 -11.86 0.53
C GLY A 62 -10.65 -12.65 -0.67
N TYR A 63 -10.77 -12.08 -1.86
CA TYR A 63 -10.50 -12.82 -3.10
C TYR A 63 -9.03 -13.21 -3.28
N LEU A 64 -8.11 -12.38 -2.78
CA LEU A 64 -6.66 -12.58 -2.93
C LEU A 64 -5.93 -12.86 -1.61
N ILE A 65 -6.64 -12.85 -0.48
CA ILE A 65 -6.09 -13.07 0.86
C ILE A 65 -6.81 -14.27 1.46
N PHE A 66 -6.03 -15.26 1.86
CA PHE A 66 -6.59 -16.51 2.37
C PHE A 66 -6.30 -16.68 3.86
N PRO A 67 -7.25 -17.17 4.67
CA PRO A 67 -7.08 -17.33 6.11
C PRO A 67 -5.84 -18.13 6.51
N GLN A 68 -5.45 -19.14 5.71
CA GLN A 68 -4.29 -19.98 6.03
C GLN A 68 -2.96 -19.21 6.04
N PHE A 69 -2.87 -18.09 5.31
CA PHE A 69 -1.72 -17.19 5.32
C PHE A 69 -1.73 -16.27 6.54
N LEU A 70 -2.86 -15.61 6.77
CA LEU A 70 -3.05 -14.68 7.88
C LEU A 70 -2.77 -15.34 9.23
N ASN A 71 -3.20 -16.59 9.42
CA ASN A 71 -2.93 -17.38 10.63
C ASN A 71 -1.44 -17.59 10.95
N LYS A 72 -0.58 -17.48 9.94
CA LYS A 72 0.86 -17.71 10.06
C LYS A 72 1.67 -16.44 9.92
N ILE A 73 1.02 -15.28 9.78
CA ILE A 73 1.70 -14.02 9.47
C ILE A 73 2.67 -13.60 10.58
N ASN A 74 2.25 -13.74 11.83
CA ASN A 74 3.08 -13.46 13.00
C ASN A 74 4.30 -14.40 13.09
N LYS A 75 4.22 -15.59 12.48
CA LYS A 75 5.30 -16.59 12.42
C LYS A 75 6.10 -16.52 11.13
N PHE A 76 5.84 -15.53 10.27
CA PHE A 76 6.61 -15.36 9.05
C PHE A 76 8.08 -15.05 9.40
N GLU A 77 8.98 -15.81 8.80
CA GLU A 77 10.42 -15.67 9.01
C GLU A 77 10.94 -14.48 8.19
N VAL A 78 11.31 -13.42 8.89
CA VAL A 78 11.93 -12.22 8.34
C VAL A 78 13.44 -12.45 8.30
N ARG A 79 14.09 -12.13 7.18
CA ARG A 79 15.55 -12.18 7.03
C ARG A 79 16.11 -10.79 7.24
N ARG A 80 17.31 -10.70 7.83
CA ARG A 80 17.94 -9.42 8.15
C ARG A 80 18.19 -8.54 6.93
N ASP A 81 18.43 -9.17 5.78
CA ASP A 81 18.72 -8.49 4.51
C ASP A 81 17.46 -8.13 3.72
N ASP A 82 16.26 -8.56 4.13
CA ASP A 82 15.02 -8.18 3.45
C ASP A 82 14.82 -6.66 3.44
N ILE A 83 14.17 -6.16 2.39
CA ILE A 83 13.64 -4.80 2.32
C ILE A 83 12.12 -4.89 2.24
N TRP A 84 11.47 -4.23 3.18
CA TRP A 84 10.02 -4.17 3.26
C TRP A 84 9.51 -2.82 2.77
N LEU A 85 8.47 -2.84 1.95
CA LEU A 85 7.68 -1.67 1.57
C LEU A 85 6.33 -1.76 2.27
N ALA A 86 6.02 -0.81 3.12
CA ALA A 86 4.72 -0.69 3.76
C ALA A 86 4.02 0.58 3.29
N THR A 87 2.74 0.47 2.94
CA THR A 87 1.96 1.62 2.48
C THR A 87 0.50 1.41 2.85
N TYR A 88 -0.22 2.46 3.24
CA TYR A 88 -1.67 2.40 3.11
C TYR A 88 -2.02 2.26 1.61
N PRO A 89 -3.08 1.53 1.22
CA PRO A 89 -3.45 1.40 -0.18
C PRO A 89 -3.52 2.75 -0.89
N LYS A 90 -2.98 2.81 -2.11
CA LYS A 90 -3.00 3.99 -2.99
C LYS A 90 -2.10 5.15 -2.59
N SER A 91 -1.14 4.91 -1.69
CA SER A 91 -0.08 5.86 -1.34
C SER A 91 1.19 5.78 -2.21
N GLY A 92 1.12 5.16 -3.41
CA GLY A 92 2.27 5.10 -4.34
C GLY A 92 2.99 3.74 -4.42
N THR A 93 2.42 2.69 -3.85
CA THR A 93 3.05 1.35 -3.74
C THR A 93 3.67 0.86 -5.04
N THR A 94 2.92 0.81 -6.14
CA THR A 94 3.45 0.30 -7.43
C THR A 94 4.62 1.13 -7.97
N TRP A 95 4.61 2.44 -7.75
CA TRP A 95 5.71 3.31 -8.15
C TRP A 95 6.97 2.99 -7.34
N THR A 96 6.84 2.94 -6.02
CA THR A 96 7.94 2.60 -5.13
C THR A 96 8.45 1.17 -5.34
N GLU A 97 7.58 0.19 -5.60
CA GLU A 97 7.97 -1.18 -5.94
C GLU A 97 8.86 -1.26 -7.19
N GLU A 98 8.56 -0.44 -8.22
CA GLU A 98 9.38 -0.36 -9.43
C GLU A 98 10.76 0.23 -9.12
N ILE A 99 10.79 1.36 -8.42
CA ILE A 99 12.02 2.03 -7.99
C ILE A 99 12.90 1.09 -7.17
N LEU A 100 12.33 0.44 -6.15
CA LEU A 100 13.07 -0.50 -5.30
C LEU A 100 13.58 -1.71 -6.08
N SER A 101 12.83 -2.17 -7.09
CA SER A 101 13.29 -3.26 -7.97
C SER A 101 14.49 -2.84 -8.80
N LEU A 102 14.53 -1.61 -9.31
CA LEU A 102 15.66 -1.08 -10.07
C LEU A 102 16.88 -0.87 -9.15
N ILE A 103 16.71 -0.22 -7.99
CA ILE A 103 17.77 -0.04 -6.99
C ILE A 103 18.34 -1.40 -6.56
N HIS A 104 17.47 -2.39 -6.33
CA HIS A 104 17.90 -3.74 -5.94
C HIS A 104 18.85 -4.37 -6.97
N ASN A 105 18.60 -4.12 -8.26
CA ASN A 105 19.36 -4.61 -9.40
C ASN A 105 20.46 -3.64 -9.89
N GLY A 106 20.77 -2.57 -9.14
CA GLY A 106 21.82 -1.62 -9.49
C GLY A 106 21.47 -0.70 -10.67
N GLY A 107 20.17 -0.42 -10.88
CA GLY A 107 19.67 0.41 -11.98
C GLY A 107 19.65 -0.29 -13.34
N ASP A 108 19.90 -1.60 -13.36
CA ASP A 108 19.84 -2.44 -14.56
C ASP A 108 18.38 -2.68 -14.98
N ILE A 109 17.92 -1.93 -15.99
CA ILE A 109 16.55 -1.99 -16.52
C ILE A 109 16.27 -3.36 -17.16
N ASP A 110 17.27 -4.01 -17.77
CA ASP A 110 17.09 -5.29 -18.45
C ASP A 110 16.72 -6.42 -17.48
N LYS A 111 17.15 -6.31 -16.23
CA LYS A 111 16.76 -7.27 -15.17
C LYS A 111 15.31 -7.16 -14.73
N VAL A 112 14.64 -6.04 -15.03
CA VAL A 112 13.26 -5.77 -14.60
C VAL A 112 12.24 -5.71 -15.74
N LYS A 113 12.64 -5.25 -16.93
CA LYS A 113 11.73 -4.93 -18.05
C LYS A 113 10.92 -6.12 -18.58
N ASP A 114 11.43 -7.34 -18.40
CA ASP A 114 10.75 -8.57 -18.86
C ASP A 114 10.07 -9.35 -17.72
N LYS A 115 9.96 -8.75 -16.52
CA LYS A 115 9.37 -9.39 -15.34
C LYS A 115 8.26 -8.52 -14.76
N LEU A 116 7.04 -9.08 -14.75
CA LEU A 116 5.90 -8.50 -14.04
C LEU A 116 6.26 -8.12 -12.61
N LEU A 117 5.80 -6.94 -12.16
CA LEU A 117 6.12 -6.42 -10.84
C LEU A 117 5.80 -7.40 -9.69
N PRO A 118 4.67 -8.16 -9.71
CA PRO A 118 4.37 -9.15 -8.69
C PRO A 118 5.29 -10.39 -8.70
N LYS A 119 6.19 -10.53 -9.67
CA LYS A 119 7.28 -11.53 -9.64
C LYS A 119 8.56 -10.96 -9.01
N ARG A 120 8.69 -9.63 -8.95
CA ARG A 120 9.85 -8.90 -8.42
C ARG A 120 9.66 -8.56 -6.94
N VAL A 121 8.55 -7.91 -6.62
CA VAL A 121 8.10 -7.59 -5.26
C VAL A 121 6.86 -8.40 -4.94
N LYS A 122 6.85 -9.11 -3.79
CA LYS A 122 5.67 -9.87 -3.36
C LYS A 122 4.96 -9.16 -2.24
N HIS A 123 3.65 -9.09 -2.34
CA HIS A 123 2.79 -8.67 -1.24
C HIS A 123 2.67 -9.82 -0.24
N LEU A 124 2.92 -9.55 1.04
CA LEU A 124 2.95 -10.57 2.10
C LEU A 124 1.62 -11.32 2.19
N GLU A 125 0.53 -10.58 2.25
CA GLU A 125 -0.84 -11.05 2.49
C GLU A 125 -1.58 -11.48 1.22
N VAL A 126 -1.09 -11.08 0.03
CA VAL A 126 -1.75 -11.32 -1.25
C VAL A 126 -1.06 -12.46 -2.01
N GLY A 127 -1.75 -13.59 -2.20
CA GLY A 127 -1.20 -14.71 -2.96
C GLY A 127 -2.07 -15.95 -2.94
N LEU A 128 -1.81 -16.86 -3.90
CA LEU A 128 -2.54 -18.12 -3.99
C LEU A 128 -2.20 -19.06 -2.81
N PRO A 129 -3.17 -19.83 -2.27
CA PRO A 129 -2.98 -20.77 -1.14
C PRO A 129 -1.81 -21.73 -1.32
N VAL A 130 -1.60 -22.15 -2.57
CA VAL A 130 -0.51 -23.04 -2.96
C VAL A 130 0.60 -22.23 -3.61
N GLY A 131 1.81 -22.34 -3.06
CA GLY A 131 3.03 -21.81 -3.67
C GLY A 131 3.49 -20.43 -3.19
N HIS A 132 2.60 -19.57 -2.66
CA HIS A 132 2.99 -18.23 -2.19
C HIS A 132 4.07 -18.25 -1.10
N ASN A 133 3.79 -18.95 0.00
CA ASN A 133 4.76 -19.14 1.09
C ASN A 133 6.01 -19.90 0.64
N ARG A 134 5.86 -20.89 -0.25
CA ARG A 134 7.00 -21.66 -0.77
C ARG A 134 7.92 -20.74 -1.55
N TRP A 135 7.38 -19.86 -2.38
CA TRP A 135 8.16 -18.89 -3.14
C TRP A 135 8.86 -17.88 -2.24
N LEU A 136 8.14 -17.31 -1.26
CA LEU A 136 8.71 -16.35 -0.30
C LEU A 136 9.91 -16.96 0.45
N LYS A 137 9.86 -18.27 0.71
CA LYS A 137 10.97 -19.01 1.32
C LYS A 137 12.07 -19.42 0.33
N ALA A 138 11.70 -19.80 -0.90
CA ALA A 138 12.63 -20.32 -1.90
C ALA A 138 13.47 -19.24 -2.60
N LYS A 139 13.05 -17.95 -2.56
CA LYS A 139 13.83 -16.87 -3.16
C LYS A 139 15.21 -16.76 -2.50
N LYS A 140 16.26 -16.96 -3.29
CA LYS A 140 17.64 -16.78 -2.86
C LYS A 140 17.99 -15.30 -2.74
N GLY A 141 18.87 -14.97 -1.81
CA GLY A 141 19.32 -13.61 -1.52
C GLY A 141 18.23 -12.69 -0.95
N ARG A 142 18.51 -11.40 -1.02
CA ARG A 142 17.68 -10.33 -0.49
C ARG A 142 16.29 -10.30 -1.13
N ARG A 143 15.23 -10.30 -0.32
CA ARG A 143 13.85 -10.21 -0.81
C ARG A 143 13.38 -8.75 -0.80
N LEU A 144 12.52 -8.43 -1.76
CA LEU A 144 11.66 -7.24 -1.71
C LEU A 144 10.25 -7.72 -1.41
N ILE A 145 9.69 -7.25 -0.29
CA ILE A 145 8.36 -7.64 0.17
C ILE A 145 7.54 -6.38 0.41
N ALA A 146 6.32 -6.35 -0.08
CA ALA A 146 5.37 -5.27 0.16
C ALA A 146 4.25 -5.73 1.10
N THR A 147 3.60 -4.80 1.79
CA THR A 147 2.39 -5.07 2.57
C THR A 147 1.55 -3.81 2.74
N HIS A 148 0.25 -4.00 2.84
CA HIS A 148 -0.73 -3.00 3.24
C HIS A 148 -1.25 -3.21 4.66
N LEU A 149 -0.70 -4.17 5.40
CA LEU A 149 -1.12 -4.42 6.77
C LEU A 149 -0.61 -3.31 7.70
N PRO A 150 -1.44 -2.88 8.67
CA PRO A 150 -1.02 -1.91 9.67
C PRO A 150 0.13 -2.46 10.52
N ALA A 151 0.93 -1.57 11.11
CA ALA A 151 2.10 -1.94 11.93
C ALA A 151 1.79 -2.93 13.06
N THR A 152 0.55 -2.94 13.55
CA THR A 152 0.04 -3.88 14.57
C THR A 152 -0.15 -5.31 14.05
N HIS A 153 -0.23 -5.53 12.74
CA HIS A 153 -0.54 -6.82 12.10
C HIS A 153 0.55 -7.35 11.15
N ILE A 154 1.67 -6.64 10.99
CA ILE A 154 2.86 -7.17 10.30
C ILE A 154 3.52 -8.30 11.11
N PRO A 155 4.43 -9.11 10.52
CA PRO A 155 5.09 -10.20 11.25
C PRO A 155 5.82 -9.75 12.52
N ASN A 156 5.84 -10.59 13.56
CA ASN A 156 6.45 -10.24 14.85
C ASN A 156 7.93 -9.86 14.73
N GLN A 157 8.69 -10.57 13.89
CA GLN A 157 10.10 -10.24 13.64
C GLN A 157 10.26 -8.89 12.92
N LEU A 158 9.27 -8.45 12.14
CA LEU A 158 9.29 -7.15 11.48
C LEU A 158 8.89 -6.03 12.44
N LYS A 159 7.94 -6.28 13.36
CA LYS A 159 7.62 -5.36 14.47
C LYS A 159 8.84 -5.07 15.35
N GLN A 160 9.70 -6.09 15.52
CA GLN A 160 11.00 -5.98 16.20
C GLN A 160 12.11 -5.44 15.29
N LEU A 161 11.78 -4.97 14.08
CA LEU A 161 12.69 -4.35 13.12
C LEU A 161 13.91 -5.20 12.77
N LYS A 162 13.73 -6.53 12.69
CA LYS A 162 14.78 -7.47 12.22
C LYS A 162 15.27 -7.14 10.81
N ALA A 163 14.45 -6.45 10.01
CA ALA A 163 14.75 -6.01 8.64
C ALA A 163 14.37 -4.55 8.45
N LYS A 164 14.87 -3.94 7.37
CA LYS A 164 14.57 -2.54 7.02
C LYS A 164 13.16 -2.40 6.44
N VAL A 165 12.47 -1.33 6.82
CA VAL A 165 11.15 -0.95 6.32
C VAL A 165 11.23 0.41 5.64
N ILE A 166 10.63 0.54 4.47
CA ILE A 166 10.35 1.81 3.80
C ILE A 166 8.85 2.00 3.89
N TYR A 167 8.41 3.07 4.52
CA TYR A 167 7.01 3.46 4.58
C TYR A 167 6.74 4.65 3.67
N VAL A 168 5.71 4.56 2.84
CA VAL A 168 5.27 5.68 1.99
C VAL A 168 3.90 6.16 2.46
N VAL A 169 3.86 7.40 2.96
CA VAL A 169 2.62 8.12 3.23
C VAL A 169 2.19 8.89 1.98
N ARG A 170 0.90 9.17 1.84
CA ARG A 170 0.37 10.13 0.88
C ARG A 170 -0.72 10.92 1.58
N ASN A 171 -0.92 12.18 1.21
CA ASN A 171 -1.97 13.00 1.82
C ASN A 171 -3.34 12.28 1.78
N PRO A 172 -4.15 12.38 2.84
CA PRO A 172 -5.35 11.56 3.00
C PRO A 172 -6.41 11.86 1.93
N LYS A 173 -6.46 13.10 1.42
CA LYS A 173 -7.46 13.54 0.44
C LYS A 173 -7.21 12.89 -0.94
N ASP A 174 -6.00 13.01 -1.49
CA ASP A 174 -5.66 12.31 -2.75
C ASP A 174 -5.68 10.79 -2.59
N THR A 175 -5.31 10.28 -1.42
CA THR A 175 -5.39 8.85 -1.09
C THR A 175 -6.83 8.37 -1.20
N ALA A 176 -7.79 9.07 -0.58
CA ALA A 176 -9.21 8.74 -0.63
C ALA A 176 -9.77 8.75 -2.06
N VAL A 177 -9.50 9.80 -2.86
CA VAL A 177 -9.94 9.84 -4.27
C VAL A 177 -9.34 8.69 -5.07
N SER A 178 -8.04 8.43 -4.92
CA SER A 178 -7.40 7.33 -5.62
C SER A 178 -7.95 5.97 -5.20
N PHE A 179 -8.37 5.82 -3.94
CA PHE A 179 -8.93 4.60 -3.41
C PHE A 179 -10.36 4.36 -3.87
N TYR A 180 -11.17 5.42 -3.97
CA TYR A 180 -12.50 5.35 -4.55
C TYR A 180 -12.48 4.80 -5.97
N HIS A 181 -11.69 5.39 -6.87
CA HIS A 181 -11.56 4.89 -8.24
C HIS A 181 -10.98 3.46 -8.29
N HIS A 182 -10.08 3.12 -7.36
CA HIS A 182 -9.54 1.76 -7.29
C HIS A 182 -10.61 0.73 -6.90
N HIS A 183 -11.51 1.05 -5.97
CA HIS A 183 -12.62 0.17 -5.61
C HIS A 183 -13.60 -0.03 -6.76
N ARG A 184 -13.91 1.02 -7.53
CA ARG A 184 -14.78 0.94 -8.71
C ARG A 184 -14.22 -0.01 -9.77
N MET A 185 -12.92 0.09 -10.06
CA MET A 185 -12.29 -0.73 -11.10
C MET A 185 -11.94 -2.16 -10.64
N SER A 186 -11.83 -2.43 -9.34
CA SER A 186 -11.26 -3.69 -8.85
C SER A 186 -12.34 -4.70 -8.48
N SER A 187 -12.44 -5.81 -9.22
CA SER A 187 -13.47 -6.83 -8.96
C SER A 187 -13.25 -7.62 -7.67
N PHE A 188 -12.00 -7.75 -7.22
CA PHE A 188 -11.69 -8.31 -5.90
C PHE A 188 -12.07 -7.39 -4.73
N LEU A 189 -12.45 -6.14 -5.01
CA LEU A 189 -13.05 -5.19 -4.08
C LEU A 189 -14.55 -4.98 -4.36
N GLY A 190 -15.17 -5.84 -5.17
CA GLY A 190 -16.61 -5.81 -5.43
C GLY A 190 -17.06 -4.86 -6.53
N ASN A 191 -16.14 -4.21 -7.26
CA ASN A 191 -16.48 -3.16 -8.24
C ASN A 191 -17.45 -2.13 -7.63
N TYR A 192 -17.02 -1.50 -6.54
CA TYR A 192 -17.87 -0.60 -5.75
C TYR A 192 -18.65 0.37 -6.65
N SER A 193 -19.96 0.40 -6.50
CA SER A 193 -20.87 1.20 -7.32
C SER A 193 -21.54 2.35 -6.54
N GLY A 194 -21.23 2.48 -5.25
CA GLY A 194 -21.77 3.54 -4.41
C GLY A 194 -21.19 4.92 -4.73
N SER A 195 -21.78 5.95 -4.11
CA SER A 195 -21.40 7.34 -4.35
C SER A 195 -20.03 7.68 -3.72
N TRP A 196 -19.43 8.77 -4.20
CA TRP A 196 -18.27 9.38 -3.54
C TRP A 196 -18.61 9.86 -2.13
N ASP A 197 -19.82 10.37 -1.89
CA ASP A 197 -20.23 10.88 -0.59
C ASP A 197 -20.16 9.79 0.49
N THR A 198 -20.83 8.65 0.24
CA THR A 198 -20.79 7.47 1.10
C THR A 198 -19.35 6.95 1.25
N PHE A 199 -18.60 6.85 0.16
CA PHE A 199 -17.22 6.35 0.21
C PHE A 199 -16.30 7.24 1.06
N SER A 200 -16.45 8.57 0.97
CA SER A 200 -15.66 9.53 1.74
C SER A 200 -15.92 9.42 3.24
N LYS A 201 -17.17 9.16 3.64
CA LYS A 201 -17.56 8.89 5.04
C LYS A 201 -16.98 7.57 5.54
N LEU A 202 -17.08 6.50 4.74
CA LEU A 202 -16.47 5.21 5.07
C LEU A 202 -14.94 5.31 5.23
N PHE A 203 -14.28 6.14 4.41
CA PHE A 203 -12.84 6.40 4.52
C PHE A 203 -12.51 7.09 5.85
N VAL A 204 -13.19 8.18 6.20
CA VAL A 204 -12.96 8.94 7.45
C VAL A 204 -13.33 8.15 8.70
N GLY A 205 -14.35 7.29 8.61
CA GLY A 205 -14.74 6.34 9.66
C GLY A 205 -13.76 5.18 9.83
N GLY A 206 -12.79 5.01 8.91
CA GLY A 206 -11.82 3.91 8.97
C GLY A 206 -12.42 2.54 8.66
N HIS A 207 -13.51 2.51 7.90
CA HIS A 207 -14.27 1.29 7.61
C HIS A 207 -13.83 0.55 6.34
N LEU A 208 -12.97 1.16 5.52
CA LEU A 208 -12.48 0.56 4.28
C LEU A 208 -11.51 -0.60 4.54
N VAL A 209 -11.23 -1.38 3.49
CA VAL A 209 -10.19 -2.43 3.56
C VAL A 209 -8.85 -1.82 3.98
N TYR A 210 -8.15 -2.53 4.88
CA TYR A 210 -6.96 -2.13 5.62
C TYR A 210 -7.16 -1.08 6.74
N GLY A 211 -8.40 -0.66 6.99
CA GLY A 211 -8.81 0.09 8.18
C GLY A 211 -8.59 1.60 8.09
N ASP A 212 -8.43 2.23 9.26
CA ASP A 212 -8.27 3.68 9.40
C ASP A 212 -6.89 4.16 8.90
N TRP A 213 -6.90 5.13 7.98
CA TRP A 213 -5.69 5.69 7.38
C TRP A 213 -4.75 6.31 8.43
N LEU A 214 -5.30 7.03 9.41
CA LEU A 214 -4.53 7.75 10.41
C LEU A 214 -3.85 6.78 11.36
N GLN A 215 -4.57 5.76 11.85
CA GLN A 215 -3.99 4.68 12.66
C GLN A 215 -2.89 3.92 11.90
N HIS A 216 -3.10 3.68 10.60
CA HIS A 216 -2.10 3.03 9.76
C HIS A 216 -0.82 3.88 9.67
N VAL A 217 -0.95 5.17 9.35
CA VAL A 217 0.17 6.12 9.27
C VAL A 217 0.87 6.27 10.61
N GLU A 218 0.12 6.47 11.70
CA GLU A 218 0.65 6.66 13.04
C GLU A 218 1.46 5.46 13.52
N GLY A 219 0.97 4.24 13.26
CA GLY A 219 1.67 3.01 13.63
C GLY A 219 3.09 2.95 13.07
N PHE A 220 3.26 3.27 11.78
CA PHE A 220 4.58 3.28 11.14
C PHE A 220 5.39 4.54 11.44
N TRP A 221 4.74 5.70 11.64
CA TRP A 221 5.41 6.93 12.05
C TRP A 221 6.08 6.77 13.41
N ARG A 222 5.39 6.13 14.36
CA ARG A 222 5.99 5.80 15.67
C ARG A 222 7.20 4.87 15.55
N LEU A 223 7.12 3.85 14.69
CA LEU A 223 8.27 2.97 14.44
C LEU A 223 9.45 3.74 13.83
N HIS A 224 9.18 4.67 12.92
CA HIS A 224 10.19 5.57 12.35
C HIS A 224 10.85 6.45 13.40
N GLN A 225 10.07 7.17 14.22
CA GLN A 225 10.62 8.05 15.26
C GLN A 225 11.51 7.30 16.24
N GLN A 226 11.12 6.08 16.62
CA GLN A 226 11.89 5.25 17.55
C GLN A 226 13.13 4.62 16.89
N ASN A 227 13.11 4.40 15.58
CA ASN A 227 14.13 3.62 14.87
C ASN A 227 14.41 4.16 13.45
N PRO A 228 14.87 5.42 13.30
CA PRO A 228 14.97 6.08 12.00
C PRO A 228 15.98 5.43 11.04
N LEU A 229 16.92 4.64 11.56
CA LEU A 229 17.88 3.87 10.76
C LEU A 229 17.28 2.57 10.17
N GLN A 230 16.20 2.05 10.76
CA GLN A 230 15.56 0.80 10.35
C GLN A 230 14.22 1.01 9.65
N VAL A 231 13.61 2.17 9.83
CA VAL A 231 12.37 2.55 9.15
C VAL A 231 12.60 3.88 8.46
N LEU A 232 12.68 3.86 7.12
CA LEU A 232 12.69 5.06 6.30
C LEU A 232 11.25 5.47 6.03
N PHE A 233 10.89 6.68 6.46
CA PHE A 233 9.59 7.27 6.20
C PHE A 233 9.73 8.32 5.10
N ILE A 234 8.95 8.18 4.02
CA ILE A 234 8.92 9.10 2.88
C ILE A 234 7.46 9.41 2.52
N SER A 235 7.22 10.49 1.79
CA SER A 235 5.90 10.76 1.22
C SER A 235 5.85 10.57 -0.30
N TYR A 236 4.66 10.29 -0.81
CA TYR A 236 4.36 10.30 -2.24
C TYR A 236 4.68 11.67 -2.85
N GLU A 237 4.40 12.73 -2.10
CA GLU A 237 4.66 14.11 -2.51
C GLU A 237 6.17 14.35 -2.69
N GLU A 238 7.03 13.81 -1.81
CA GLU A 238 8.50 13.88 -2.02
C GLU A 238 8.94 13.14 -3.28
N LEU A 239 8.39 11.95 -3.54
CA LEU A 239 8.67 11.18 -4.76
C LEU A 239 8.26 11.94 -6.03
N ASN A 240 7.17 12.71 -5.95
CA ASN A 240 6.66 13.52 -7.05
C ASN A 240 7.45 14.80 -7.28
N THR A 241 7.87 15.47 -6.20
CA THR A 241 8.59 16.74 -6.28
C THR A 241 10.06 16.56 -6.67
N ASP A 242 10.76 15.55 -6.14
CA ASP A 242 12.18 15.32 -6.43
C ASP A 242 12.52 13.83 -6.43
N LEU A 243 12.16 13.16 -7.54
CA LEU A 243 12.36 11.73 -7.70
C LEU A 243 13.84 11.30 -7.59
N PRO A 244 14.83 11.95 -8.25
CA PRO A 244 16.24 11.59 -8.13
C PRO A 244 16.74 11.59 -6.67
N LYS A 245 16.42 12.63 -5.90
CA LYS A 245 16.78 12.73 -4.48
C LYS A 245 16.20 11.58 -3.66
N MET A 246 14.94 11.24 -3.91
CA MET A 246 14.27 10.15 -3.20
C MET A 246 14.80 8.77 -3.60
N ILE A 247 15.20 8.57 -4.85
CA ILE A 247 15.91 7.37 -5.30
C ILE A 247 17.25 7.23 -4.57
N ALA A 248 18.03 8.30 -4.50
CA ALA A 248 19.32 8.33 -3.80
C ALA A 248 19.14 7.98 -2.31
N LEU A 249 18.14 8.59 -1.65
CA LEU A 249 17.80 8.33 -0.26
C LEU A 249 17.43 6.85 -0.02
N MET A 250 16.54 6.30 -0.85
CA MET A 250 16.14 4.88 -0.76
C MET A 250 17.32 3.94 -1.06
N ALA A 251 18.18 4.27 -2.04
CA ALA A 251 19.35 3.46 -2.36
C ALA A 251 20.34 3.40 -1.19
N ASN A 252 20.67 4.55 -0.61
CA ASN A 252 21.51 4.65 0.58
C ASN A 252 20.91 3.87 1.76
N PHE A 253 19.60 4.03 2.00
CA PHE A 253 18.89 3.28 3.03
C PHE A 253 18.94 1.76 2.78
N MET A 254 18.87 1.32 1.52
CA MET A 254 19.04 -0.09 1.14
C MET A 254 20.50 -0.57 1.15
N GLY A 255 21.47 0.26 1.53
CA GLY A 255 22.90 -0.06 1.49
C GLY A 255 23.43 -0.25 0.08
N ARG A 256 22.87 0.46 -0.90
CA ARG A 256 23.30 0.47 -2.31
C ARG A 256 23.88 1.83 -2.64
N ARG A 257 25.10 1.85 -3.16
CA ARG A 257 25.68 3.04 -3.78
C ARG A 257 25.34 3.02 -5.27
N LEU A 258 24.72 4.08 -5.76
CA LEU A 258 24.42 4.30 -7.17
C LEU A 258 25.14 5.58 -7.61
N THR A 259 25.56 5.66 -8.86
CA THR A 259 26.07 6.90 -9.45
C THR A 259 24.91 7.82 -9.81
N ASP A 260 25.18 9.11 -9.96
CA ASP A 260 24.18 10.10 -10.36
C ASP A 260 23.56 9.72 -11.72
N GLU A 261 24.36 9.25 -12.69
CA GLU A 261 23.81 8.81 -13.98
C GLU A 261 22.88 7.60 -13.82
N THR A 262 23.18 6.71 -12.87
CA THR A 262 22.30 5.58 -12.57
C THR A 262 21.01 6.02 -11.91
N ILE A 263 21.07 7.00 -11.01
CA ILE A 263 19.91 7.59 -10.35
C ILE A 263 19.00 8.26 -11.40
N ASP A 264 19.56 9.08 -12.29
CA ASP A 264 18.82 9.77 -13.35
C ASP A 264 18.17 8.78 -14.32
N ARG A 265 18.89 7.71 -14.68
CA ARG A 265 18.34 6.63 -15.50
C ARG A 265 17.13 5.96 -14.84
N ILE A 266 17.21 5.68 -13.54
CA ILE A 266 16.07 5.11 -12.79
C ILE A 266 14.92 6.12 -12.74
N ALA A 267 15.21 7.40 -12.48
CA ALA A 267 14.20 8.45 -12.41
C ALA A 267 13.43 8.60 -13.74
N ASN A 268 14.15 8.64 -14.86
CA ASN A 268 13.57 8.71 -16.20
C ASN A 268 12.68 7.49 -16.53
N HIS A 269 13.13 6.28 -16.18
CA HIS A 269 12.33 5.06 -16.37
C HIS A 269 11.09 5.03 -15.48
N CYS A 270 11.18 5.59 -14.27
CA CYS A 270 10.10 5.66 -13.29
C CYS A 270 9.26 6.93 -13.41
N SER A 271 9.39 7.74 -14.46
CA SER A 271 8.49 8.87 -14.70
C SER A 271 7.05 8.38 -14.85
N PHE A 272 6.07 9.22 -14.50
CA PHE A 272 4.67 8.83 -14.58
C PHE A 272 4.28 8.45 -16.03
N GLU A 273 4.78 9.21 -17.00
CA GLU A 273 4.62 8.99 -18.43
C GLU A 273 5.15 7.60 -18.84
N SER A 274 6.39 7.28 -18.45
CA SER A 274 7.00 5.98 -18.73
C SER A 274 6.24 4.83 -18.05
N MET A 275 5.89 4.99 -16.77
CA MET A 275 5.19 3.95 -16.01
C MET A 275 3.77 3.68 -16.50
N LYS A 276 3.08 4.70 -17.00
CA LYS A 276 1.72 4.58 -17.55
C LYS A 276 1.67 3.62 -18.74
N ASP A 277 2.68 3.67 -19.59
CA ASP A 277 2.76 2.84 -20.81
C ASP A 277 3.53 1.53 -20.59
N ASN A 278 4.21 1.38 -19.46
CA ASN A 278 4.96 0.17 -19.11
C ASN A 278 4.03 -0.98 -18.69
N LYS A 279 3.83 -1.92 -19.61
CA LYS A 279 2.99 -3.12 -19.45
C LYS A 279 3.38 -4.06 -18.30
N MET A 280 4.59 -3.94 -17.74
CA MET A 280 5.02 -4.75 -16.60
C MET A 280 4.58 -4.19 -15.24
N VAL A 281 4.14 -2.93 -15.19
CA VAL A 281 3.74 -2.21 -13.97
C VAL A 281 2.31 -1.66 -14.04
N ASN A 282 1.79 -1.34 -15.24
CA ASN A 282 0.47 -0.73 -15.43
C ASN A 282 -0.73 -1.69 -15.21
N ARG A 283 -0.44 -2.96 -14.86
CA ARG A 283 -1.41 -4.03 -14.55
C ARG A 283 -2.30 -4.51 -15.70
N GLU A 284 -2.11 -4.02 -16.93
CA GLU A 284 -2.87 -4.46 -18.10
C GLU A 284 -2.58 -5.91 -18.49
N ASN A 285 -1.33 -6.36 -18.30
CA ASN A 285 -0.90 -7.73 -18.55
C ASN A 285 -0.97 -8.64 -17.30
N PHE A 286 -1.73 -8.24 -16.27
CA PHE A 286 -1.83 -9.05 -15.06
C PHE A 286 -2.49 -10.41 -15.37
N THR A 287 -1.91 -11.47 -14.80
CA THR A 287 -2.17 -12.85 -15.22
C THR A 287 -3.60 -13.33 -14.93
N LEU A 288 -4.29 -12.64 -14.02
CA LEU A 288 -5.70 -12.84 -13.70
C LEU A 288 -6.53 -11.81 -14.48
N ARG A 289 -6.87 -12.16 -15.74
CA ARG A 289 -7.76 -11.35 -16.58
C ARG A 289 -9.09 -11.09 -15.86
N GLY A 290 -9.54 -9.84 -15.84
CA GLY A 290 -10.83 -9.46 -15.23
C GLY A 290 -10.78 -8.98 -13.77
N LEU A 291 -9.59 -8.86 -13.17
CA LEU A 291 -9.46 -8.27 -11.82
C LEU A 291 -9.57 -6.75 -11.80
N PHE A 292 -9.22 -6.10 -12.91
CA PHE A 292 -9.26 -4.67 -13.08
C PHE A 292 -10.07 -4.34 -14.32
N ASP A 293 -11.17 -3.62 -14.15
CA ASP A 293 -11.92 -3.03 -15.24
C ASP A 293 -11.26 -1.70 -15.65
N MET A 294 -10.38 -1.80 -16.65
CA MET A 294 -9.64 -0.64 -17.16
C MET A 294 -10.53 0.34 -17.94
N LYS A 295 -11.81 0.00 -18.21
CA LYS A 295 -12.79 0.92 -18.82
C LYS A 295 -13.37 1.89 -17.80
N GLU A 296 -13.56 1.43 -16.55
CA GLU A 296 -14.01 2.28 -15.43
C GLU A 296 -12.92 3.27 -15.00
N SER A 297 -11.67 2.80 -14.88
CA SER A 297 -10.54 3.65 -14.54
C SER A 297 -9.21 2.99 -14.91
N ARG A 298 -8.22 3.79 -15.34
CA ARG A 298 -6.85 3.29 -15.51
C ARG A 298 -6.15 3.16 -14.16
N PHE A 299 -5.34 2.11 -13.99
CA PHE A 299 -4.56 1.91 -12.76
C PHE A 299 -3.59 3.08 -12.49
N MET A 300 -2.90 3.56 -13.53
CA MET A 300 -2.13 4.81 -13.51
C MET A 300 -3.02 5.98 -13.96
N ARG A 301 -3.67 6.65 -12.98
CA ARG A 301 -4.74 7.64 -13.25
C ARG A 301 -4.23 9.04 -13.61
N LYS A 302 -3.68 9.77 -12.63
CA LYS A 302 -3.20 11.16 -12.80
C LYS A 302 -1.76 11.40 -12.32
N GLY A 303 -1.27 10.65 -11.33
CA GLY A 303 0.11 10.80 -10.87
C GLY A 303 0.46 12.11 -10.15
N GLN A 304 -0.53 12.98 -9.90
CA GLN A 304 -0.33 14.35 -9.41
C GLN A 304 -0.70 14.52 -7.92
N ILE A 305 -0.23 15.61 -7.32
CA ILE A 305 -0.60 16.10 -5.99
C ILE A 305 -1.75 17.11 -6.15
N GLY A 306 -2.75 17.07 -5.27
CA GLY A 306 -3.82 18.08 -5.22
C GLY A 306 -5.04 17.78 -6.09
N THR A 307 -5.09 16.62 -6.75
CA THR A 307 -6.22 16.24 -7.62
C THR A 307 -7.52 15.98 -6.86
N TRP A 308 -7.46 15.88 -5.53
CA TRP A 308 -8.61 15.79 -4.65
C TRP A 308 -9.56 17.00 -4.78
N ARG A 309 -9.03 18.17 -5.13
CA ARG A 309 -9.83 19.40 -5.33
C ARG A 309 -10.89 19.27 -6.42
N ASP A 310 -10.67 18.37 -7.40
CA ASP A 310 -11.63 18.08 -8.48
C ASP A 310 -12.86 17.28 -8.01
N THR A 311 -12.79 16.66 -6.83
CA THR A 311 -13.79 15.69 -6.35
C THR A 311 -14.47 16.12 -5.05
N PHE A 312 -13.72 16.76 -4.17
CA PHE A 312 -14.20 17.14 -2.85
C PHE A 312 -15.13 18.35 -2.91
N THR A 313 -16.22 18.30 -2.16
CA THR A 313 -16.93 19.52 -1.74
C THR A 313 -16.18 20.20 -0.58
N ALA A 314 -16.46 21.48 -0.32
CA ALA A 314 -15.88 22.20 0.81
C ALA A 314 -16.19 21.50 2.16
N ALA A 315 -17.42 21.03 2.36
CA ALA A 315 -17.83 20.32 3.57
C ALA A 315 -17.07 18.99 3.76
N GLN A 316 -16.87 18.22 2.68
CA GLN A 316 -16.07 16.99 2.72
C GLN A 316 -14.60 17.29 3.01
N SER A 317 -14.05 18.39 2.48
CA SER A 317 -12.67 18.80 2.80
C SER A 317 -12.55 19.08 4.30
N GLN A 318 -13.46 19.88 4.85
CA GLN A 318 -13.49 20.22 6.28
C GLN A 318 -13.65 18.98 7.16
N MET A 319 -14.45 17.99 6.75
CA MET A 319 -14.57 16.71 7.47
C MET A 319 -13.23 15.97 7.54
N PHE A 320 -12.45 15.97 6.46
CA PHE A 320 -11.11 15.39 6.46
C PHE A 320 -10.15 16.21 7.34
N ASP A 321 -10.20 17.53 7.24
CA ASP A 321 -9.32 18.43 8.00
C ASP A 321 -9.54 18.24 9.50
N ALA A 322 -10.81 18.23 9.93
CA ALA A 322 -11.20 17.98 11.33
C ALA A 322 -10.77 16.60 11.85
N LYS A 323 -10.72 15.56 11.00
CA LYS A 323 -10.29 14.22 11.40
C LYS A 323 -8.76 14.12 11.53
N TYR A 324 -8.01 14.77 10.66
CA TYR A 324 -6.59 14.46 10.46
C TYR A 324 -5.62 15.56 10.91
N GLU A 325 -5.94 16.84 10.73
CA GLU A 325 -4.94 17.92 10.86
C GLU A 325 -4.37 18.04 12.28
N GLU A 326 -5.24 18.08 13.30
CA GLU A 326 -4.80 18.17 14.70
C GLU A 326 -3.90 16.99 15.06
N ARG A 327 -4.27 15.77 14.65
CA ARG A 327 -3.48 14.58 14.96
C ARG A 327 -2.14 14.61 14.25
N LEU A 328 -2.10 14.92 12.95
CA LEU A 328 -0.86 15.00 12.17
C LEU A 328 0.08 16.07 12.74
N HIS A 329 -0.46 17.23 13.13
CA HIS A 329 0.29 18.29 13.79
C HIS A 329 0.84 17.82 15.15
N SER A 330 0.03 17.15 15.99
CA SER A 330 0.48 16.59 17.27
C SER A 330 1.59 15.52 17.13
N MET A 331 1.61 14.83 15.98
CA MET A 331 2.64 13.85 15.64
C MET A 331 3.92 14.50 15.08
N GLY A 332 3.92 15.80 14.83
CA GLY A 332 5.00 16.50 14.13
C GLY A 332 5.18 16.00 12.68
N LEU A 333 4.12 15.49 12.06
CA LEU A 333 4.16 14.96 10.69
C LEU A 333 3.58 15.98 9.71
N SER A 334 4.46 16.62 8.94
CA SER A 334 4.05 17.52 7.86
C SER A 334 3.59 16.73 6.63
N ILE A 335 2.52 17.21 5.98
CA ILE A 335 1.91 16.63 4.78
C ILE A 335 1.59 17.77 3.80
N ALA A 336 2.04 17.65 2.55
CA ALA A 336 1.69 18.56 1.48
C ALA A 336 0.39 18.14 0.80
N TYR A 337 -0.50 19.09 0.50
CA TYR A 337 -1.81 18.84 -0.11
C TYR A 337 -1.91 19.31 -1.57
N ASP A 338 -0.89 20.01 -2.07
CA ASP A 338 -0.76 20.44 -3.46
C ASP A 338 0.72 20.55 -3.85
N SER A 339 0.99 20.72 -5.15
CA SER A 339 2.35 20.77 -5.67
C SER A 339 3.14 21.98 -5.19
N GLU A 340 2.48 23.12 -4.94
CA GLU A 340 3.12 24.35 -4.46
C GLU A 340 3.64 24.16 -3.03
N SER A 341 2.77 23.72 -2.11
CA SER A 341 3.17 23.41 -0.73
C SER A 341 4.23 22.31 -0.67
N ALA A 342 4.16 21.30 -1.54
CA ALA A 342 5.18 20.27 -1.65
C ALA A 342 6.54 20.84 -2.08
N ALA A 343 6.57 21.69 -3.11
CA ALA A 343 7.78 22.37 -3.57
C ALA A 343 8.37 23.27 -2.49
N THR A 344 7.56 24.13 -1.86
CA THR A 344 8.01 25.03 -0.79
C THR A 344 8.61 24.25 0.39
N LEU A 345 7.99 23.15 0.82
CA LEU A 345 8.53 22.32 1.90
C LEU A 345 9.84 21.65 1.49
N MET A 346 9.93 21.12 0.27
CA MET A 346 11.16 20.51 -0.24
C MET A 346 12.32 21.50 -0.39
N GLU A 347 12.05 22.72 -0.85
CA GLU A 347 13.04 23.79 -0.97
C GLU A 347 13.53 24.28 0.41
N SER A 348 12.61 24.48 1.35
CA SER A 348 12.93 25.06 2.66
C SER A 348 13.60 24.07 3.63
N THR A 349 13.22 22.79 3.58
CA THR A 349 13.67 21.79 4.58
C THR A 349 14.41 20.60 3.97
N GLY A 350 14.39 20.47 2.65
CA GLY A 350 14.94 19.32 1.94
C GLY A 350 14.09 18.05 2.01
N ARG A 351 13.06 17.98 2.86
CA ARG A 351 12.19 16.81 3.08
C ARG A 351 10.81 17.26 3.56
N ILE A 352 9.73 16.76 2.95
CA ILE A 352 8.37 17.04 3.47
C ILE A 352 8.17 16.32 4.81
N VAL A 353 8.55 15.05 4.90
CA VAL A 353 8.46 14.28 6.15
C VAL A 353 9.77 14.43 6.93
N SER A 354 10.06 15.66 7.36
CA SER A 354 11.18 15.92 8.25
C SER A 354 10.81 15.54 9.68
N THR A 355 11.77 14.95 10.40
CA THR A 355 11.69 14.83 11.85
C THR A 355 12.55 15.92 12.46
N ASN A 356 12.08 16.55 13.53
CA ASN A 356 12.88 17.48 14.34
C ASN A 356 14.14 16.81 14.95
N VAL A 357 14.30 15.49 14.78
CA VAL A 357 15.41 14.69 15.31
C VAL A 357 16.74 15.00 14.61
N VAL A 358 16.73 15.48 13.36
CA VAL A 358 17.98 15.81 12.63
C VAL A 358 18.68 17.04 13.23
N GLN A 359 17.99 17.90 13.98
CA GLN A 359 18.65 19.00 14.70
C GLN A 359 19.49 18.54 15.91
N GLN A 360 19.28 17.34 16.46
CA GLN A 360 20.06 16.85 17.60
C GLN A 360 21.32 16.07 17.21
N ILE A 361 21.45 15.61 15.97
CA ILE A 361 22.64 14.86 15.53
C ILE A 361 23.78 15.82 15.14
N HIS A 362 23.47 17.06 14.75
CA HIS A 362 24.47 18.10 14.48
C HIS A 362 25.03 18.80 15.74
N THR A 363 24.63 18.38 16.95
CA THR A 363 25.17 18.91 18.22
C THR A 363 26.06 17.89 18.95
N ILE A 364 26.28 16.69 18.39
CA ILE A 364 27.11 15.63 19.00
C ILE A 364 28.18 15.10 18.03
N ILE A 365 28.70 15.96 17.16
CA ILE A 365 30.00 15.82 16.49
C ILE A 365 30.68 17.18 16.61
#